data_AF-X1UNT2-F1
#
_entry.id   AF-X1UNT2-F1
#
_cell.length_a   1.000
_cell.length_b   1.000
_cell.length_c   1.000
_cell.angle_alpha   90.00
_cell.angle_beta   90.00
_cell.angle_gamma   90.00
#
_symmetry.space_group_name_H-M   'P 1'
#
loop_
_entity.id
_entity.type
_entity.pdbx_description
1 polymer ?
#
loop_
_entity_poly.entity_id
_entity_poly.type
_entity_poly.pdbx_seq_one_letter_code
_entity_poly.pdbx_strand_id
1 'polypeptide(L)'
;LKGTAVYDNYQICELLVYPVQYLPKSKRLIFFNSIKFSVEYEGGIKKATQRNTLKTIVINPEDVTTVITNRQSSDFDYLIITNPPMDTVFERLADWKTKKGIKTELRTVSWILANYSGEDNAACIRNYLKTLPDSNVQYVLLAGDTDIIPCRFAYAMTCSAFIWNREDSLPCDLYYADLQGDWNFDGDGLYGEVEDSIDLYPDLFVGRATVNTISEAQNFVDRILTYEKNPPLDYLNNAMFSADILWYNPYTDQGVHKNMIEAESFPLDFEITKLY
;
A
#
# COMPACT_ATOMS: atom_id res chain seq x y z
N LEU A 1 -2.44 12.21 -19.89
CA LEU A 1 -2.89 10.95 -19.28
C LEU A 1 -1.68 10.28 -18.69
N LYS A 2 -1.66 10.02 -17.37
CA LYS A 2 -0.57 9.26 -16.75
C LYS A 2 -0.81 7.76 -16.92
N GLY A 3 -2.06 7.34 -16.80
CA GLY A 3 -2.49 5.96 -17.00
C GLY A 3 -3.93 5.77 -16.57
N THR A 4 -4.40 4.54 -16.69
CA THR A 4 -5.68 4.08 -16.14
C THR A 4 -5.43 2.91 -15.20
N ALA A 5 -6.25 2.77 -14.17
CA ALA A 5 -6.18 1.65 -13.23
C ALA A 5 -7.60 1.14 -12.95
N VAL A 6 -7.70 -0.02 -12.30
CA VAL A 6 -8.96 -0.53 -11.77
C VAL A 6 -8.89 -0.50 -10.25
N TYR A 7 -9.80 0.23 -9.61
CA TYR A 7 -9.95 0.22 -8.16
C TYR A 7 -11.36 -0.18 -7.78
N ASP A 8 -11.50 -1.24 -6.99
CA ASP A 8 -12.78 -1.71 -6.48
C ASP A 8 -13.88 -1.78 -7.56
N ASN A 9 -13.55 -2.44 -8.67
CA ASN A 9 -14.40 -2.63 -9.85
C ASN A 9 -14.74 -1.36 -10.66
N TYR A 10 -14.07 -0.24 -10.41
CA TYR A 10 -14.15 0.96 -11.24
C TYR A 10 -12.88 1.16 -12.06
N GLN A 11 -13.04 1.45 -13.35
CA GLN A 11 -11.95 2.03 -14.14
C GLN A 11 -11.74 3.48 -13.70
N ILE A 12 -10.54 3.80 -13.23
CA ILE A 12 -10.10 5.16 -12.91
C ILE A 12 -9.01 5.61 -13.88
N CYS A 13 -8.87 6.93 -14.03
CA CYS A 13 -7.94 7.58 -14.93
C CYS A 13 -7.17 8.65 -14.16
N GLU A 14 -5.84 8.60 -14.20
CA GLU A 14 -5.00 9.60 -13.54
C GLU A 14 -4.54 10.67 -14.54
N LEU A 15 -4.77 11.93 -14.19
CA LEU A 15 -4.39 13.09 -14.97
C LEU A 15 -3.29 13.87 -14.26
N LEU A 16 -2.10 13.89 -14.86
CA LEU A 16 -1.03 14.80 -14.47
C LEU A 16 -1.13 16.09 -15.27
N VAL A 17 -1.20 17.21 -14.56
CA VAL A 17 -1.28 18.55 -15.15
C VAL A 17 -0.02 19.33 -14.78
N TYR A 18 0.77 19.70 -15.79
CA TYR A 18 1.97 20.51 -15.63
C TYR A 18 1.69 21.94 -16.14
N PRO A 19 1.33 22.90 -15.27
CA PRO A 19 1.00 24.26 -15.70
C PRO A 19 2.23 25.09 -16.09
N VAL A 20 3.43 24.53 -15.95
CA VAL A 20 4.70 25.20 -16.22
C VAL A 20 5.49 24.40 -17.23
N GLN A 21 5.95 25.07 -18.29
CA GLN A 21 6.85 24.49 -19.29
C GLN A 21 8.12 25.34 -19.39
N TYR A 22 9.28 24.73 -19.16
CA TYR A 22 10.58 25.38 -19.37
C TYR A 22 11.14 25.03 -20.75
N LEU A 23 11.60 26.04 -21.49
CA LEU A 23 12.25 25.91 -22.80
C LEU A 23 13.74 26.25 -22.67
N PRO A 24 14.64 25.24 -22.51
CA PRO A 24 16.04 25.47 -22.14
C PRO A 24 16.82 26.29 -23.17
N LYS A 25 16.61 26.02 -24.47
CA LYS A 25 17.33 26.69 -25.56
C LYS A 25 17.11 28.22 -25.58
N SER A 26 15.92 28.67 -25.21
CA SER A 26 15.56 30.09 -25.16
C SER A 26 15.54 30.65 -23.73
N LYS A 27 15.87 29.84 -22.72
CA LYS A 27 15.78 30.18 -21.30
C LYS A 27 14.43 30.80 -20.91
N ARG A 28 13.34 30.31 -21.50
CA ARG A 28 11.98 30.85 -21.30
C ARG A 28 11.12 29.90 -20.50
N LEU A 29 10.41 30.43 -19.51
CA LEU A 29 9.36 29.74 -18.77
C LEU A 29 7.99 30.15 -19.31
N ILE A 30 7.12 29.19 -19.58
CA ILE A 30 5.72 29.41 -19.94
C ILE A 30 4.86 28.93 -18.79
N PHE A 31 3.96 29.79 -18.32
CA PHE A 31 3.00 29.45 -17.28
C PHE A 31 1.57 29.53 -17.85
N PHE A 32 0.84 28.43 -17.75
CA PHE A 32 -0.56 28.34 -18.11
C PHE A 32 -1.41 28.63 -16.88
N ASN A 33 -2.05 29.80 -16.87
CA ASN A 33 -2.91 30.26 -15.76
C ASN A 33 -4.28 29.55 -15.71
N SER A 34 -4.69 28.88 -16.78
CA SER A 34 -5.90 28.06 -16.83
C SER A 34 -5.72 26.93 -17.82
N ILE A 35 -6.08 25.71 -17.40
CA ILE A 35 -6.11 24.53 -18.25
C ILE A 35 -7.51 23.95 -18.15
N LYS A 36 -8.19 23.87 -19.30
CA LYS A 36 -9.48 23.19 -19.45
C LYS A 36 -9.27 21.94 -20.27
N PHE A 37 -9.80 20.83 -19.80
CA PHE A 37 -9.76 19.55 -20.51
C PHE A 37 -11.12 18.87 -20.40
N SER A 38 -11.38 17.96 -21.32
CA SER A 38 -12.51 17.03 -21.29
C SER A 38 -11.92 15.62 -21.39
N VAL A 39 -12.46 14.68 -20.62
CA VAL A 39 -12.10 13.26 -20.73
C VAL A 39 -13.26 12.56 -21.42
N GLU A 40 -13.02 12.16 -22.66
CA GLU A 40 -13.91 11.30 -23.42
C GLU A 40 -13.36 9.88 -23.39
N TYR A 41 -14.23 8.92 -23.12
CA TYR A 41 -13.86 7.50 -23.04
C TYR A 41 -14.93 6.64 -23.70
N GLU A 42 -14.51 5.49 -24.21
CA GLU A 42 -15.39 4.47 -24.76
C GLU A 42 -15.21 3.17 -23.95
N GLY A 43 -16.33 2.60 -23.49
CA GLY A 43 -16.31 1.39 -22.65
C GLY A 43 -15.96 1.69 -21.17
N GLY A 44 -15.29 0.72 -20.53
CA GLY A 44 -14.92 0.77 -19.11
C GLY A 44 -15.83 -0.05 -18.20
N ILE A 45 -15.28 -0.56 -17.09
CA ILE A 45 -16.04 -1.27 -16.06
C ILE A 45 -16.69 -0.23 -15.16
N LYS A 46 -18.03 -0.17 -15.20
CA LYS A 46 -18.85 0.63 -14.27
C LYS A 46 -19.73 -0.32 -13.43
N LYS A 47 -19.08 -1.17 -12.64
CA LYS A 47 -19.78 -1.98 -11.63
C LYS A 47 -19.82 -1.18 -10.35
N ALA A 48 -20.96 -1.21 -9.66
CA ALA A 48 -21.10 -0.47 -8.43
C ALA A 48 -20.13 -1.00 -7.35
N THR A 49 -19.50 -0.08 -6.64
CA THR A 49 -18.47 -0.35 -5.63
C THR A 49 -19.17 -0.69 -4.32
N GLN A 50 -18.53 -1.53 -3.51
CA GLN A 50 -19.01 -1.84 -2.16
C GLN A 50 -18.48 -0.84 -1.11
N ARG A 51 -17.51 0.00 -1.50
CA ARG A 51 -16.73 0.85 -0.60
C ARG A 51 -16.93 2.33 -0.94
N ASN A 52 -16.97 3.17 0.10
CA ASN A 52 -17.02 4.63 -0.09
C ASN A 52 -15.63 5.25 -0.34
N THR A 53 -14.53 4.50 -0.17
CA THR A 53 -13.17 5.01 -0.30
C THR A 53 -12.91 5.62 -1.67
N LEU A 54 -13.47 5.03 -2.74
CA LEU A 54 -13.33 5.57 -4.10
C LEU A 54 -13.84 7.02 -4.21
N LYS A 55 -14.94 7.36 -3.50
CA LYS A 55 -15.49 8.74 -3.48
C LYS A 55 -14.55 9.74 -2.82
N THR A 56 -13.57 9.29 -2.03
CA THR A 56 -12.61 10.17 -1.35
C THR A 56 -11.36 10.46 -2.18
N ILE A 57 -11.13 9.68 -3.24
CA ILE A 57 -9.90 9.76 -4.05
C ILE A 57 -10.15 10.26 -5.49
N VAL A 58 -11.41 10.28 -5.96
CA VAL A 58 -11.77 10.81 -7.29
C VAL A 58 -12.28 12.24 -7.22
N ILE A 59 -12.08 12.99 -8.30
CA ILE A 59 -12.53 14.39 -8.43
C ILE A 59 -14.04 14.52 -8.75
N ASN A 60 -14.68 13.44 -9.22
CA ASN A 60 -16.07 13.34 -9.62
C ASN A 60 -16.82 12.27 -8.79
N PRO A 61 -16.91 12.41 -7.45
CA PRO A 61 -17.52 11.40 -6.57
C PRO A 61 -19.00 11.11 -6.86
N GLU A 62 -19.69 12.02 -7.52
CA GLU A 62 -21.08 11.88 -7.97
C GLU A 62 -21.26 10.79 -9.04
N ASP A 63 -20.21 10.46 -9.79
CA ASP A 63 -20.25 9.42 -10.82
C ASP A 63 -20.07 8.00 -10.25
N VAL A 64 -19.74 7.89 -8.96
CA VAL A 64 -19.50 6.64 -8.26
C VAL A 64 -20.80 6.07 -7.71
N THR A 65 -21.22 4.94 -8.27
CA THR A 65 -22.38 4.16 -7.82
C THR A 65 -21.94 3.18 -6.73
N THR A 66 -22.58 3.22 -5.58
CA THR A 66 -22.35 2.27 -4.48
C THR A 66 -23.51 1.28 -4.34
N VAL A 67 -23.22 -0.01 -4.17
CA VAL A 67 -24.25 -0.98 -3.77
C VAL A 67 -24.34 -1.01 -2.25
N ILE A 68 -25.56 -0.93 -1.72
CA ILE A 68 -25.80 -1.30 -0.31
C ILE A 68 -25.83 -2.82 -0.26
N THR A 69 -24.69 -3.44 0.05
CA THR A 69 -24.66 -4.86 0.37
C THR A 69 -25.06 -5.05 1.83
N ASN A 70 -26.04 -5.91 2.09
CA ASN A 70 -26.34 -6.32 3.45
C ASN A 70 -25.16 -7.15 3.94
N ARG A 71 -24.40 -6.62 4.90
CA ARG A 71 -23.30 -7.37 5.52
C ARG A 71 -23.80 -8.71 6.03
N GLN A 72 -23.17 -9.79 5.58
CA GLN A 72 -23.40 -11.09 6.16
C GLN A 72 -22.71 -11.17 7.52
N SER A 73 -23.23 -12.03 8.40
CA SER A 73 -22.61 -12.26 9.70
C SER A 73 -21.19 -12.83 9.58
N SER A 74 -20.82 -13.38 8.43
CA SER A 74 -19.48 -13.87 8.10
C SER A 74 -18.52 -12.79 7.58
N ASP A 75 -19.00 -11.62 7.17
CA ASP A 75 -18.15 -10.57 6.56
C ASP A 75 -17.21 -9.96 7.60
N PHE A 76 -16.03 -9.53 7.17
CA PHE A 76 -15.01 -8.95 8.06
C PHE A 76 -14.19 -7.87 7.32
N ASP A 77 -13.60 -6.97 8.08
CA ASP A 77 -12.90 -5.78 7.59
C ASP A 77 -11.39 -5.99 7.46
N TYR A 78 -10.84 -6.84 8.32
CA TYR A 78 -9.41 -7.00 8.51
C TYR A 78 -9.04 -8.49 8.56
N LEU A 79 -8.06 -8.88 7.77
CA LEU A 79 -7.47 -10.21 7.83
C LEU A 79 -6.09 -10.16 8.47
N ILE A 80 -5.81 -11.07 9.40
CA ILE A 80 -4.46 -11.36 9.87
C ILE A 80 -4.05 -12.74 9.33
N ILE A 81 -2.98 -12.80 8.56
CA ILE A 81 -2.36 -14.05 8.09
C ILE A 81 -1.12 -14.31 8.95
N THR A 82 -1.03 -15.47 9.58
CA THR A 82 0.14 -15.82 10.42
C THR A 82 0.37 -17.34 10.43
N ASN A 83 1.22 -17.86 11.31
CA ASN A 83 1.40 -19.29 11.53
C ASN A 83 1.29 -19.64 13.02
N PRO A 84 0.93 -20.88 13.36
CA PRO A 84 1.11 -21.38 14.71
C PRO A 84 2.61 -21.40 15.06
N PRO A 85 2.98 -21.08 16.32
CA PRO A 85 2.12 -20.71 17.44
C PRO A 85 1.86 -19.20 17.61
N MET A 86 2.29 -18.35 16.66
CA MET A 86 2.11 -16.90 16.74
C MET A 86 0.64 -16.47 16.58
N ASP A 87 -0.17 -17.30 15.95
CA ASP A 87 -1.63 -17.17 15.90
C ASP A 87 -2.26 -16.86 17.26
N THR A 88 -1.84 -17.56 18.32
CA THR A 88 -2.32 -17.31 19.69
C THR A 88 -2.03 -15.88 20.20
N VAL A 89 -0.94 -15.27 19.74
CA VAL A 89 -0.57 -13.89 20.08
C VAL A 89 -1.37 -12.91 19.24
N PHE A 90 -1.50 -13.17 17.94
CA PHE A 90 -2.22 -12.30 17.01
C PHE A 90 -3.74 -12.37 17.18
N GLU A 91 -4.28 -13.42 17.78
CA GLU A 91 -5.69 -13.49 18.20
C GLU A 91 -6.03 -12.37 19.20
N ARG A 92 -5.11 -12.03 20.12
CA ARG A 92 -5.28 -10.86 21.02
C ARG A 92 -5.42 -9.55 20.26
N LEU A 93 -4.73 -9.40 19.13
CA LEU A 93 -4.83 -8.23 18.27
C LEU A 93 -6.17 -8.24 17.49
N ALA A 94 -6.55 -9.39 16.93
CA ALA A 94 -7.82 -9.56 16.23
C ALA A 94 -9.03 -9.24 17.14
N ASP A 95 -9.00 -9.73 18.38
CA ASP A 95 -10.01 -9.46 19.40
C ASP A 95 -10.13 -7.97 19.70
N TRP A 96 -8.99 -7.28 19.87
CA TRP A 96 -8.97 -5.85 20.13
C TRP A 96 -9.52 -5.04 18.96
N LYS A 97 -9.10 -5.36 17.73
CA LYS A 97 -9.58 -4.69 16.51
C LYS A 97 -11.08 -4.91 16.33
N THR A 98 -11.57 -6.13 16.56
CA THR A 98 -13.00 -6.44 16.54
C THR A 98 -13.77 -5.68 17.62
N LYS A 99 -13.23 -5.59 18.84
CA LYS A 99 -13.84 -4.84 19.95
C LYS A 99 -14.00 -3.35 19.65
N LYS A 100 -13.10 -2.74 18.86
CA LYS A 100 -13.19 -1.32 18.45
C LYS A 100 -13.96 -1.12 17.13
N GLY A 101 -14.63 -2.15 16.62
CA GLY A 101 -15.52 -2.05 15.47
C GLY A 101 -14.90 -2.40 14.12
N ILE A 102 -13.68 -2.93 14.09
CA ILE A 102 -13.03 -3.44 12.87
C ILE A 102 -13.04 -4.96 12.95
N LYS A 103 -14.07 -5.60 12.39
CA LYS A 103 -14.22 -7.06 12.53
C LYS A 103 -13.04 -7.75 11.88
N THR A 104 -12.31 -8.54 12.65
CA THR A 104 -11.01 -9.09 12.25
C THR A 104 -11.03 -10.61 12.28
N GLU A 105 -10.60 -11.23 11.19
CA GLU A 105 -10.42 -12.67 11.07
C GLU A 105 -8.94 -13.03 11.05
N LEU A 106 -8.61 -14.20 11.60
CA LEU A 106 -7.27 -14.78 11.55
C LEU A 106 -7.27 -16.02 10.65
N ARG A 107 -6.25 -16.15 9.80
CA ARG A 107 -6.00 -17.35 9.01
C ARG A 107 -4.55 -17.76 9.11
N THR A 108 -4.31 -19.07 9.18
CA THR A 108 -2.94 -19.59 9.15
C THR A 108 -2.49 -19.79 7.70
N VAL A 109 -1.20 -19.63 7.45
CA VAL A 109 -0.59 -19.97 6.15
C VAL A 109 -0.94 -21.41 5.76
N SER A 110 -0.81 -22.36 6.69
CA SER A 110 -1.12 -23.77 6.43
C SER A 110 -2.58 -24.01 6.01
N TRP A 111 -3.53 -23.27 6.59
CA TRP A 111 -4.92 -23.35 6.17
C TRP A 111 -5.11 -22.81 4.75
N ILE A 112 -4.48 -21.68 4.42
CA ILE A 112 -4.57 -21.09 3.07
C ILE A 112 -4.01 -22.07 2.03
N LEU A 113 -2.80 -22.59 2.27
CA LEU A 113 -2.13 -23.52 1.36
C LEU A 113 -2.89 -24.86 1.19
N ALA A 114 -3.75 -25.22 2.15
CA ALA A 114 -4.59 -26.42 2.06
C ALA A 114 -5.90 -26.21 1.30
N ASN A 115 -6.36 -24.96 1.12
CA ASN A 115 -7.67 -24.64 0.55
C ASN A 115 -7.60 -23.88 -0.78
N TYR A 116 -6.44 -23.35 -1.14
CA TYR A 116 -6.20 -22.60 -2.36
C TYR A 116 -5.00 -23.18 -3.11
N SER A 117 -4.93 -22.89 -4.40
CA SER A 117 -3.84 -23.32 -5.26
C SER A 117 -3.13 -22.11 -5.86
N GLY A 118 -1.85 -22.27 -6.15
CA GLY A 118 -1.01 -21.32 -6.88
C GLY A 118 0.25 -22.04 -7.36
N GLU A 119 1.00 -21.40 -8.26
CA GLU A 119 2.29 -21.91 -8.74
C GLU A 119 3.33 -22.04 -7.60
N ASP A 120 3.21 -21.21 -6.58
CA ASP A 120 3.97 -21.25 -5.34
C ASP A 120 3.12 -20.76 -4.15
N ASN A 121 3.73 -20.71 -2.96
CA ASN A 121 3.06 -20.28 -1.73
C ASN A 121 2.58 -18.82 -1.79
N ALA A 122 3.33 -17.93 -2.44
CA ALA A 122 2.95 -16.52 -2.56
C ALA A 122 1.73 -16.37 -3.48
N ALA A 123 1.72 -17.04 -4.63
CA ALA A 123 0.58 -17.08 -5.54
C ALA A 123 -0.65 -17.71 -4.87
N CYS A 124 -0.46 -18.77 -4.07
CA CYS A 124 -1.54 -19.38 -3.30
C CYS A 124 -2.18 -18.39 -2.31
N ILE A 125 -1.37 -17.61 -1.59
CA ILE A 125 -1.85 -16.58 -0.67
C ILE A 125 -2.58 -15.46 -1.43
N ARG A 126 -2.01 -14.95 -2.52
CA ARG A 126 -2.67 -13.92 -3.35
C ARG A 126 -4.00 -14.42 -3.92
N ASN A 127 -4.08 -15.66 -4.35
CA ASN A 127 -5.31 -16.27 -4.85
C ASN A 127 -6.38 -16.40 -3.77
N TYR A 128 -6.01 -16.65 -2.51
CA TYR A 128 -6.95 -16.53 -1.41
C TYR A 128 -7.45 -15.10 -1.24
N LEU A 129 -6.54 -14.12 -1.21
CA LEU A 129 -6.90 -12.70 -1.06
C LEU A 129 -7.85 -12.21 -2.17
N LYS A 130 -7.67 -12.69 -3.41
CA LYS A 130 -8.58 -12.41 -4.55
C LYS A 130 -10.03 -12.85 -4.31
N THR A 131 -10.30 -13.77 -3.39
CA THR A 131 -11.67 -14.20 -3.04
C THR A 131 -12.34 -13.35 -1.97
N LEU A 132 -11.59 -12.48 -1.29
CA LEU A 132 -12.05 -11.67 -0.17
C LEU A 132 -12.71 -10.32 -0.51
N PRO A 133 -12.57 -9.72 -1.71
CA PRO A 133 -13.27 -8.47 -2.04
C PRO A 133 -14.78 -8.56 -1.85
N ASP A 134 -15.38 -9.74 -2.06
CA ASP A 134 -16.80 -10.00 -1.83
C ASP A 134 -17.21 -9.91 -0.34
N SER A 135 -16.26 -10.02 0.59
CA SER A 135 -16.47 -9.96 2.04
C SER A 135 -16.21 -8.58 2.67
N ASN A 136 -16.01 -7.53 1.86
CA ASN A 136 -15.66 -6.16 2.31
C ASN A 136 -14.32 -6.02 3.05
N VAL A 137 -13.41 -6.99 2.93
CA VAL A 137 -12.07 -6.88 3.53
C VAL A 137 -11.34 -5.67 2.96
N GLN A 138 -10.74 -4.84 3.81
CA GLN A 138 -9.98 -3.65 3.40
C GLN A 138 -8.53 -3.71 3.83
N TYR A 139 -8.25 -4.41 4.94
CA TYR A 139 -6.94 -4.45 5.55
C TYR A 139 -6.43 -5.89 5.59
N VAL A 140 -5.14 -6.07 5.37
CA VAL A 140 -4.44 -7.35 5.58
C VAL A 140 -3.16 -7.11 6.35
N LEU A 141 -2.93 -7.91 7.39
CA LEU A 141 -1.66 -7.99 8.09
C LEU A 141 -1.00 -9.32 7.80
N LEU A 142 0.15 -9.26 7.14
CA LEU A 142 1.08 -10.37 7.00
C LEU A 142 1.89 -10.45 8.31
N ALA A 143 1.41 -11.26 9.24
CA ALA A 143 1.99 -11.42 10.57
C ALA A 143 3.04 -12.54 10.58
N GLY A 144 4.17 -12.26 9.95
CA GLY A 144 5.34 -13.14 9.83
C GLY A 144 6.39 -12.53 8.89
N ASP A 145 7.67 -12.88 9.07
CA ASP A 145 8.72 -12.55 8.10
C ASP A 145 8.63 -13.43 6.84
N THR A 146 9.51 -13.21 5.87
CA THR A 146 9.48 -13.78 4.51
C THR A 146 9.74 -15.28 4.42
N ASP A 147 10.31 -15.88 5.45
CA ASP A 147 10.43 -17.34 5.62
C ASP A 147 9.10 -17.99 6.04
N ILE A 148 8.18 -17.23 6.65
CA ILE A 148 6.86 -17.68 7.08
C ILE A 148 5.79 -17.33 6.05
N ILE A 149 5.77 -16.07 5.63
CA ILE A 149 4.85 -15.52 4.63
C ILE A 149 5.72 -14.95 3.51
N PRO A 150 5.90 -15.67 2.39
CA PRO A 150 6.83 -15.25 1.33
C PRO A 150 6.49 -13.85 0.83
N CYS A 151 7.51 -13.08 0.45
CA CYS A 151 7.30 -11.92 -0.42
C CYS A 151 7.28 -12.37 -1.88
N ARG A 152 6.69 -11.56 -2.77
CA ARG A 152 6.98 -11.68 -4.20
C ARG A 152 8.17 -10.81 -4.53
N PHE A 153 9.11 -11.33 -5.29
CA PHE A 153 10.13 -10.50 -5.89
C PHE A 153 9.58 -9.89 -7.17
N ALA A 154 9.47 -8.56 -7.21
CA ALA A 154 8.97 -7.85 -8.36
C ALA A 154 10.07 -7.02 -9.03
N TYR A 155 9.97 -6.81 -10.33
CA TYR A 155 10.83 -5.91 -11.07
C TYR A 155 10.69 -4.48 -10.53
N ALA A 156 11.82 -3.79 -10.38
CA ALA A 156 11.92 -2.50 -9.74
C ALA A 156 12.99 -1.62 -10.39
N MET A 157 13.10 -1.70 -11.73
CA MET A 157 14.08 -1.03 -12.60
C MET A 157 15.55 -1.20 -12.18
N THR A 158 16.47 -1.29 -13.14
CA THR A 158 17.90 -1.38 -12.77
C THR A 158 18.37 -0.11 -12.08
N CYS A 159 18.90 -0.22 -10.86
CA CYS A 159 19.49 0.93 -10.16
C CYS A 159 20.82 1.40 -10.78
N SER A 160 21.40 0.62 -11.70
CA SER A 160 22.65 0.91 -12.42
C SER A 160 23.82 1.25 -11.49
N ALA A 161 23.84 0.66 -10.29
CA ALA A 161 24.92 0.87 -9.33
C ALA A 161 26.14 0.00 -9.66
N PHE A 162 25.93 -1.15 -10.32
CA PHE A 162 26.94 -2.15 -10.65
C PHE A 162 27.71 -2.67 -9.42
N ILE A 163 27.05 -2.73 -8.26
CA ILE A 163 27.61 -3.18 -6.97
C ILE A 163 27.18 -4.61 -6.67
N TRP A 164 25.98 -5.02 -7.08
CA TRP A 164 25.41 -6.33 -6.75
C TRP A 164 24.96 -7.08 -8.01
N ASN A 165 24.83 -8.41 -7.89
CA ASN A 165 24.37 -9.25 -9.00
C ASN A 165 22.87 -9.06 -9.33
N ARG A 166 22.12 -8.48 -8.40
CA ARG A 166 20.67 -8.27 -8.50
C ARG A 166 20.38 -6.81 -8.19
N GLU A 167 20.02 -6.05 -9.21
CA GLU A 167 19.83 -4.59 -9.12
C GLU A 167 18.49 -4.11 -9.68
N ASP A 168 17.64 -5.04 -10.10
CA ASP A 168 16.42 -4.79 -10.87
C ASP A 168 15.17 -5.35 -10.20
N SER A 169 15.28 -5.96 -9.03
CA SER A 169 14.14 -6.63 -8.41
C SER A 169 14.19 -6.60 -6.88
N LEU A 170 13.03 -6.39 -6.26
CA LEU A 170 12.88 -6.11 -4.83
C LEU A 170 11.77 -6.98 -4.20
N PRO A 171 11.89 -7.35 -2.91
CA PRO A 171 10.77 -7.87 -2.13
C PRO A 171 9.57 -6.90 -2.20
N CYS A 172 8.39 -7.43 -2.49
CA CYS A 172 7.22 -6.64 -2.81
C CYS A 172 5.95 -7.25 -2.20
N ASP A 173 5.42 -6.59 -1.17
CA ASP A 173 4.10 -6.93 -0.61
C ASP A 173 2.95 -6.25 -1.36
N LEU A 174 3.22 -5.29 -2.27
CA LEU A 174 2.21 -4.73 -3.18
C LEU A 174 1.56 -5.83 -4.02
N TYR A 175 2.28 -6.93 -4.29
CA TYR A 175 1.72 -8.15 -4.91
C TYR A 175 0.48 -8.70 -4.19
N TYR A 176 0.41 -8.58 -2.87
CA TYR A 176 -0.75 -9.00 -2.07
C TYR A 176 -1.84 -7.94 -1.98
N ALA A 177 -1.51 -6.70 -2.30
CA ALA A 177 -2.41 -5.55 -2.21
C ALA A 177 -3.14 -5.30 -3.53
N ASP A 178 -2.42 -5.37 -4.66
CA ASP A 178 -2.97 -5.34 -6.01
C ASP A 178 -3.48 -6.75 -6.34
N LEU A 179 -4.80 -6.90 -6.40
CA LEU A 179 -5.47 -8.17 -6.67
C LEU A 179 -5.79 -8.33 -8.15
N GLN A 180 -5.58 -7.31 -8.99
CA GLN A 180 -5.97 -7.35 -10.39
C GLN A 180 -4.78 -7.73 -11.27
N GLY A 181 -5.10 -8.06 -12.52
CA GLY A 181 -4.10 -8.50 -13.49
C GLY A 181 -3.40 -9.82 -13.13
N ASP A 182 -2.58 -10.24 -14.08
CA ASP A 182 -1.59 -11.27 -13.90
C ASP A 182 -0.24 -10.58 -13.71
N TRP A 183 0.43 -10.90 -12.61
CA TRP A 183 1.74 -10.30 -12.29
C TRP A 183 2.89 -11.05 -12.96
N ASN A 184 2.59 -12.06 -13.78
CA ASN A 184 3.52 -12.80 -14.64
C ASN A 184 2.77 -13.18 -15.93
N PHE A 185 2.22 -12.17 -16.61
CA PHE A 185 1.28 -12.30 -17.72
C PHE A 185 1.90 -13.00 -18.94
N ASP A 186 3.18 -12.75 -19.21
CA ASP A 186 3.91 -13.40 -20.31
C ASP A 186 4.51 -14.76 -19.91
N GLY A 187 4.50 -15.09 -18.62
CA GLY A 187 4.81 -16.41 -18.08
C GLY A 187 6.30 -16.73 -18.00
N ASP A 188 7.17 -15.72 -17.98
CA ASP A 188 8.62 -15.90 -17.95
C ASP A 188 9.20 -16.06 -16.52
N GLY A 189 8.38 -15.78 -15.49
CA GLY A 189 8.72 -15.92 -14.07
C GLY A 189 9.39 -14.68 -13.47
N LEU A 190 9.49 -13.59 -14.22
CA LEU A 190 9.76 -12.25 -13.73
C LEU A 190 8.41 -11.59 -13.47
N TYR A 191 8.28 -10.93 -12.32
CA TYR A 191 6.97 -10.45 -11.87
C TYR A 191 6.90 -8.93 -11.83
N GLY A 192 5.78 -8.38 -12.29
CA GLY A 192 5.51 -6.95 -12.27
C GLY A 192 6.39 -6.14 -13.23
N GLU A 193 6.78 -6.76 -14.34
CA GLU A 193 7.47 -6.08 -15.43
C GLU A 193 6.52 -5.18 -16.23
N VAL A 194 7.06 -4.37 -17.12
CA VAL A 194 6.25 -3.49 -17.99
C VAL A 194 5.37 -4.35 -18.91
N GLU A 195 5.91 -5.47 -19.35
CA GLU A 195 5.30 -6.50 -20.18
C GLU A 195 4.07 -7.14 -19.50
N ASP A 196 4.09 -7.24 -18.17
CA ASP A 196 2.95 -7.75 -17.38
C ASP A 196 1.73 -6.83 -17.39
N SER A 197 1.94 -5.54 -17.72
CA SER A 197 0.87 -4.54 -17.85
C SER A 197 -0.02 -4.42 -16.61
N ILE A 198 0.53 -4.65 -15.42
CA ILE A 198 -0.17 -4.45 -14.13
C ILE A 198 -0.33 -2.95 -13.83
N ASP A 199 -1.40 -2.58 -13.12
CA ASP A 199 -1.70 -1.16 -12.86
C ASP A 199 -1.07 -0.63 -11.56
N LEU A 200 -0.51 -1.52 -10.73
CA LEU A 200 0.13 -1.22 -9.44
C LEU A 200 -0.80 -0.52 -8.44
N TYR A 201 -2.12 -0.60 -8.64
CA TYR A 201 -3.10 0.08 -7.82
C TYR A 201 -3.63 -0.88 -6.74
N PRO A 202 -3.32 -0.65 -5.45
CA PRO A 202 -3.69 -1.61 -4.42
C PRO A 202 -5.21 -1.62 -4.17
N ASP A 203 -5.81 -2.81 -4.17
CA ASP A 203 -7.20 -3.05 -3.75
C ASP A 203 -7.33 -3.21 -2.23
N LEU A 204 -6.24 -3.55 -1.55
CA LEU A 204 -6.17 -3.79 -0.10
C LEU A 204 -5.06 -2.95 0.54
N PHE A 205 -5.28 -2.51 1.78
CA PHE A 205 -4.22 -1.97 2.62
C PHE A 205 -3.44 -3.10 3.28
N VAL A 206 -2.26 -3.42 2.74
CA VAL A 206 -1.39 -4.48 3.26
C VAL A 206 -0.30 -3.89 4.14
N GLY A 207 -0.13 -4.46 5.33
CA GLY A 207 1.03 -4.24 6.19
C GLY A 207 1.66 -5.56 6.59
N ARG A 208 2.92 -5.52 7.06
CA ARG A 208 3.64 -6.69 7.56
C ARG A 208 4.14 -6.48 8.98
N ALA A 209 3.93 -7.47 9.84
CA ALA A 209 4.67 -7.61 11.08
C ALA A 209 5.83 -8.57 10.82
N THR A 210 7.05 -8.03 10.72
CA THR A 210 8.27 -8.81 10.47
C THR A 210 8.72 -9.50 11.75
N VAL A 211 8.12 -10.65 12.03
CA VAL A 211 8.35 -11.44 13.26
C VAL A 211 8.53 -12.91 12.91
N ASN A 212 9.42 -13.60 13.63
CA ASN A 212 9.72 -15.02 13.44
C ASN A 212 9.39 -15.87 14.67
N THR A 213 9.20 -15.23 15.82
CA THR A 213 9.01 -15.89 17.11
C THR A 213 7.80 -15.37 17.88
N ILE A 214 7.27 -16.18 18.80
CA ILE A 214 6.22 -15.74 19.75
C ILE A 214 6.64 -14.46 20.48
N SER A 215 7.90 -14.36 20.91
CA SER A 215 8.40 -13.20 21.67
C SER A 215 8.36 -11.91 20.83
N GLU A 216 8.77 -11.99 19.58
CA GLU A 216 8.72 -10.85 18.65
C GLU A 216 7.27 -10.47 18.32
N ALA A 217 6.40 -11.45 18.05
CA ALA A 217 4.97 -11.23 17.87
C ALA A 217 4.34 -10.55 19.10
N GLN A 218 4.72 -11.00 20.30
CA GLN A 218 4.24 -10.45 21.56
C GLN A 218 4.65 -8.98 21.72
N ASN A 219 5.91 -8.67 21.44
CA ASN A 219 6.41 -7.29 21.45
C ASN A 219 5.70 -6.40 20.42
N PHE A 220 5.46 -6.91 19.21
CA PHE A 220 4.74 -6.18 18.16
C PHE A 220 3.30 -5.87 18.58
N VAL A 221 2.56 -6.89 19.02
CA VAL A 221 1.16 -6.76 19.45
C VAL A 221 1.05 -5.86 20.68
N ASP A 222 1.91 -6.03 21.67
CA ASP A 222 1.84 -5.24 22.91
C ASP A 222 2.13 -3.75 22.67
N ARG A 223 3.01 -3.40 21.71
CA ARG A 223 3.22 -2.00 21.28
C ARG A 223 1.95 -1.41 20.65
N ILE A 224 1.30 -2.15 19.75
CA ILE A 224 0.05 -1.70 19.12
C ILE A 224 -1.05 -1.54 20.16
N LEU A 225 -1.22 -2.53 21.05
CA LEU A 225 -2.24 -2.48 22.10
C LEU A 225 -1.97 -1.32 23.08
N THR A 226 -0.72 -1.07 23.43
CA THR A 226 -0.34 0.07 24.27
C THR A 226 -0.72 1.37 23.58
N TYR A 227 -0.27 1.55 22.33
CA TYR A 227 -0.53 2.76 21.56
C TYR A 227 -2.04 3.03 21.36
N GLU A 228 -2.83 1.99 21.09
CA GLU A 228 -4.27 2.15 20.83
C GLU A 228 -5.15 2.19 22.09
N LYS A 229 -4.70 1.68 23.24
CA LYS A 229 -5.50 1.64 24.48
C LYS A 229 -5.12 2.72 25.48
N ASN A 230 -3.82 2.90 25.71
CA ASN A 230 -3.26 3.82 26.71
C ASN A 230 -1.85 4.22 26.27
N PRO A 231 -1.73 5.06 25.23
CA PRO A 231 -0.43 5.56 24.82
C PRO A 231 0.16 6.46 25.91
N PRO A 232 1.47 6.41 26.17
CA PRO A 232 2.13 7.47 26.92
C PRO A 232 1.96 8.79 26.16
N LEU A 233 1.54 9.84 26.86
CA LEU A 233 1.13 11.10 26.24
C LEU A 233 2.27 12.11 26.07
N ASP A 234 3.42 11.84 26.68
CA ASP A 234 4.57 12.74 26.79
C ASP A 234 5.35 12.91 25.48
N TYR A 235 5.11 12.05 24.49
CA TYR A 235 5.83 12.12 23.21
C TYR A 235 4.93 12.19 21.97
N LEU A 236 3.60 12.17 22.10
CA LEU A 236 2.70 12.04 20.94
C LEU A 236 2.76 13.22 19.98
N ASN A 237 3.08 14.41 20.50
CA ASN A 237 3.24 15.63 19.70
C ASN A 237 4.72 15.94 19.42
N ASN A 238 5.63 14.99 19.64
CA ASN A 238 7.04 15.19 19.32
C ASN A 238 7.34 14.56 17.97
N ALA A 239 8.00 15.31 17.08
CA ALA A 239 8.51 14.82 15.82
C ALA A 239 10.02 15.04 15.72
N MET A 240 10.71 14.12 15.05
CA MET A 240 12.13 14.27 14.72
C MET A 240 12.32 14.21 13.22
N PHE A 241 12.93 15.25 12.66
CA PHE A 241 13.30 15.29 11.27
C PHE A 241 14.83 15.21 11.12
N SER A 242 15.30 14.21 10.39
CA SER A 242 16.71 14.07 10.03
C SER A 242 16.91 14.44 8.57
N ALA A 243 18.04 15.09 8.27
CA ALA A 243 18.50 15.34 6.92
C ALA A 243 19.96 14.88 6.80
N ASP A 244 20.41 14.67 5.56
CA ASP A 244 21.79 14.34 5.23
C ASP A 244 22.27 15.16 4.03
N ILE A 245 23.59 15.29 3.89
CA ILE A 245 24.23 15.74 2.66
C ILE A 245 24.49 14.51 1.81
N LEU A 246 23.60 14.26 0.84
CA LEU A 246 23.68 13.06 0.01
C LEU A 246 24.92 13.07 -0.91
N TRP A 247 25.30 14.25 -1.39
CA TRP A 247 26.48 14.45 -2.25
C TRP A 247 27.09 15.82 -1.99
N TYR A 248 28.42 15.93 -2.09
CA TYR A 248 29.13 17.21 -2.05
C TYR A 248 29.31 17.85 -3.43
N ASN A 249 29.26 17.06 -4.50
CA ASN A 249 29.37 17.54 -5.88
C ASN A 249 28.55 16.65 -6.84
N PRO A 250 27.39 17.11 -7.35
CA PRO A 250 26.72 18.36 -6.97
C PRO A 250 26.30 18.36 -5.49
N TYR A 251 26.37 19.52 -4.84
CA TYR A 251 25.97 19.63 -3.43
C TYR A 251 24.46 19.37 -3.30
N THR A 252 24.09 18.33 -2.54
CA THR A 252 22.72 17.84 -2.40
C THR A 252 22.33 17.82 -0.92
N ASP A 253 21.78 18.94 -0.46
CA ASP A 253 21.39 19.16 0.93
C ASP A 253 19.91 18.85 1.17
N GLN A 254 19.63 17.74 1.86
CA GLN A 254 18.26 17.35 2.18
C GLN A 254 17.64 18.22 3.30
N GLY A 255 18.46 19.01 4.02
CA GLY A 255 18.02 19.93 5.05
C GLY A 255 17.10 21.03 4.51
N VAL A 256 17.29 21.43 3.25
CA VAL A 256 16.41 22.37 2.55
C VAL A 256 14.98 21.82 2.45
N HIS A 257 14.82 20.60 1.94
CA HIS A 257 13.51 19.95 1.80
C HIS A 257 12.86 19.67 3.16
N LYS A 258 13.65 19.21 4.13
CA LYS A 258 13.19 19.02 5.51
C LYS A 258 12.55 20.29 6.10
N ASN A 259 13.17 21.45 5.86
CA ASN A 259 12.64 22.73 6.34
C ASN A 259 11.33 23.12 5.65
N MET A 260 11.19 22.80 4.36
CA MET A 260 9.94 23.04 3.63
C MET A 260 8.80 22.18 4.15
N ILE A 261 9.06 20.89 4.46
CA ILE A 261 8.03 19.98 5.01
C ILE A 261 7.44 20.54 6.31
N GLU A 262 8.30 21.00 7.23
CA GLU A 262 7.84 21.64 8.47
C GLU A 262 6.97 22.87 8.17
N ALA A 263 7.47 23.77 7.32
CA ALA A 263 6.85 25.08 7.11
C ALA A 263 5.51 25.00 6.36
N GLU A 264 5.35 24.03 5.46
CA GLU A 264 4.26 24.01 4.48
C GLU A 264 3.26 22.88 4.70
N SER A 265 3.62 21.80 5.39
CA SER A 265 2.83 20.57 5.38
C SER A 265 2.69 19.87 6.73
N PHE A 266 3.47 20.26 7.76
CA PHE A 266 3.43 19.59 9.05
C PHE A 266 2.49 20.28 10.04
N PRO A 267 1.77 19.53 10.90
CA PRO A 267 0.89 20.10 11.90
C PRO A 267 1.63 21.06 12.87
N LEU A 268 1.02 22.22 13.13
CA LEU A 268 1.62 23.30 13.92
C LEU A 268 1.68 23.01 15.43
N ASP A 269 0.97 21.99 15.89
CA ASP A 269 0.88 21.57 17.30
C ASP A 269 1.97 20.59 17.73
N PHE A 270 2.88 20.23 16.82
CA PHE A 270 4.01 19.35 17.11
C PHE A 270 5.27 20.12 17.53
N GLU A 271 6.00 19.59 18.51
CA GLU A 271 7.36 20.00 18.85
C GLU A 271 8.36 19.24 17.95
N ILE A 272 9.11 19.97 17.13
CA ILE A 272 9.96 19.37 16.09
C ILE A 272 11.44 19.51 16.45
N THR A 273 12.12 18.37 16.58
CA THR A 273 13.58 18.29 16.69
C THR A 273 14.19 18.06 15.31
N LYS A 274 15.18 18.87 14.91
CA LYS A 274 15.84 18.76 13.61
C LYS A 274 17.31 18.34 13.76
N LEU A 275 17.69 17.27 13.06
CA LEU A 275 19.07 16.82 12.90
C LEU A 275 19.53 17.13 11.47
N TYR A 276 20.64 17.84 11.33
CA TYR A 276 21.24 18.25 10.06
C TYR A 276 22.61 17.60 9.89
#